data_AF-A0A933QLM6-F1
#
_entry.id   AF-A0A933QLM6-F1
#
_cell.length_a   1.000
_cell.length_b   1.000
_cell.length_c   1.000
_cell.angle_alpha   90.00
_cell.angle_beta   90.00
_cell.angle_gamma   90.00
#
_symmetry.space_group_name_H-M   'P 1'
#
loop_
_entity.id
_entity.type
_entity.pdbx_description
1 polymer ?
#
loop_
_entity_poly.entity_id
_entity_poly.type
_entity_poly.pdbx_seq_one_letter_code
_entity_poly.pdbx_strand_id
1 'polypeptide(L)'
;MQTWILFAIIIGALVVVGIGVVVVVLTRNARTAQGPTMQGKYPQGHWMGIGMCIGMALGLISSLAALLLDEMTAFIGIGPAIGVSIGVAIGSALEQKHKAEIRPLTEAEQQTRKWATLIGLLLVVLGVLALGGMLLFASR
;
A
#
# COMPACT_ATOMS: atom_id res chain seq x y z
N MET A 1 -15.77 19.27 19.26
CA MET A 1 -14.46 18.63 19.03
C MET A 1 -14.56 17.36 18.17
N GLN A 2 -15.49 16.45 18.46
CA GLN A 2 -15.61 15.16 17.77
C GLN A 2 -15.88 15.25 16.25
N THR A 3 -16.65 16.23 15.77
CA THR A 3 -16.92 16.41 14.33
C THR A 3 -15.69 16.86 13.54
N TRP A 4 -14.88 17.76 14.09
CA TRP A 4 -13.64 18.23 13.46
C TRP A 4 -12.59 17.12 13.31
N ILE A 5 -12.55 16.20 14.28
CA ILE A 5 -11.67 15.02 14.25
C ILE A 5 -12.08 14.08 13.12
N LEU A 6 -13.38 13.81 12.95
CA LEU A 6 -13.89 12.99 11.85
C LEU A 6 -13.60 13.62 10.48
N PHE A 7 -13.78 14.93 10.34
CA PHE A 7 -13.43 15.64 9.10
C PHE A 7 -11.94 15.54 8.77
N ALA A 8 -11.04 15.67 9.76
CA ALA A 8 -9.60 15.54 9.55
C ALA A 8 -9.19 14.13 9.09
N ILE A 9 -9.79 13.08 9.67
CA ILE A 9 -9.54 11.68 9.27
C ILE A 9 -10.02 11.43 7.84
N ILE A 10 -11.23 11.89 7.49
CA ILE A 10 -11.78 11.73 6.14
C ILE A 10 -10.91 12.46 5.11
N ILE A 11 -10.48 13.69 5.40
CA ILE A 11 -9.59 14.46 4.52
C ILE A 11 -8.24 13.75 4.37
N GLY A 12 -7.65 13.26 5.47
CA GLY A 12 -6.40 12.50 5.44
C GLY A 12 -6.50 11.23 4.59
N ALA A 13 -7.59 10.48 4.75
CA ALA A 13 -7.85 9.29 3.93
C ALA A 13 -8.01 9.64 2.45
N LEU A 14 -8.75 10.70 2.11
CA LEU A 14 -8.91 11.18 0.74
C LEU A 14 -7.59 11.64 0.12
N VAL A 15 -6.72 12.30 0.87
CA VAL A 15 -5.39 12.71 0.40
C VAL A 15 -4.53 11.47 0.11
N VAL A 16 -4.52 10.47 0.99
CA VAL A 16 -3.77 9.23 0.75
C VAL A 16 -4.29 8.49 -0.48
N VAL A 17 -5.61 8.37 -0.64
CA VAL A 17 -6.22 7.77 -1.83
C VAL A 17 -5.89 8.57 -3.08
N GLY A 18 -6.00 9.90 -3.04
CA GLY A 18 -5.66 10.79 -4.14
C GLY A 18 -4.20 10.66 -4.57
N ILE A 19 -3.27 10.61 -3.63
CA ILE A 19 -1.85 10.40 -3.93
C ILE A 19 -1.61 9.00 -4.50
N GLY A 20 -2.28 7.98 -3.97
CA GLY A 20 -2.26 6.63 -4.53
C GLY A 20 -2.72 6.59 -5.99
N VAL A 21 -3.82 7.28 -6.31
CA VAL A 21 -4.33 7.42 -7.68
C VAL A 21 -3.35 8.17 -8.57
N VAL A 22 -2.77 9.28 -8.11
CA VAL A 22 -1.77 10.05 -8.86
C VAL A 22 -0.55 9.19 -9.16
N VAL A 23 -0.04 8.44 -8.18
CA VAL A 23 1.07 7.50 -8.39
C VAL A 23 0.70 6.42 -9.42
N VAL A 24 -0.52 5.86 -9.36
CA VAL A 24 -1.00 4.88 -10.34
C VAL A 24 -1.11 5.48 -11.75
N VAL A 25 -1.59 6.71 -11.88
CA VAL A 25 -1.73 7.39 -13.18
C VAL A 25 -0.35 7.72 -13.76
N LEU A 26 0.57 8.24 -12.95
CA LEU A 26 1.94 8.55 -13.38
C LEU A 26 2.70 7.27 -13.79
N THR A 27 2.53 6.18 -13.04
CA THR A 27 3.15 4.89 -13.36
C THR A 27 2.49 4.22 -14.57
N ARG A 28 1.17 4.39 -14.80
CA ARG A 28 0.51 3.94 -16.03
C ARG A 28 1.03 4.65 -17.26
N ASN A 29 1.21 5.97 -17.18
CA ASN A 29 1.74 6.77 -18.29
C ASN A 29 3.19 6.37 -18.64
N ALA A 30 4.01 6.07 -17.62
CA ALA A 30 5.37 5.58 -17.82
C ALA A 30 5.44 4.17 -18.44
N ARG A 31 4.44 3.30 -18.19
CA ARG A 31 4.36 1.96 -18.79
C ARG A 31 4.06 1.97 -20.29
N THR A 32 3.28 2.93 -20.77
CA THR A 32 3.02 3.10 -22.21
C THR A 32 4.25 3.53 -23.02
N ALA A 33 5.28 4.07 -22.36
CA ALA A 33 6.52 4.53 -23.01
C ALA A 33 7.59 3.43 -23.16
N GLN A 34 7.42 2.27 -22.54
CA GLN A 34 8.43 1.21 -22.56
C GLN A 34 8.09 0.16 -23.63
N GLY A 35 8.83 0.21 -24.74
CA GLY A 35 8.69 -0.69 -25.89
C GLY A 35 8.99 -2.17 -25.60
N PRO A 36 8.70 -3.06 -26.56
CA PRO A 36 8.58 -4.50 -26.35
C PRO A 36 9.96 -5.17 -26.36
N THR A 37 10.53 -5.47 -25.20
CA THR A 37 11.68 -6.39 -25.13
C THR A 37 11.68 -7.24 -23.86
N MET A 38 12.09 -8.50 -24.05
CA MET A 38 12.34 -9.60 -23.10
C MET A 38 11.18 -10.57 -22.82
N GLN A 39 11.46 -11.85 -23.09
CA GLN A 39 10.58 -13.01 -22.89
C GLN A 39 10.12 -13.13 -21.43
N GLY A 40 8.81 -13.24 -21.24
CA GLY A 40 8.12 -13.38 -19.96
C GLY A 40 6.88 -12.47 -19.92
N LYS A 41 5.75 -13.00 -19.47
CA LYS A 41 4.44 -12.32 -19.52
C LYS A 41 4.31 -11.25 -18.44
N TYR A 42 4.96 -11.44 -17.28
CA TYR A 42 4.82 -10.55 -16.12
C TYR A 42 6.18 -10.09 -15.59
N PRO A 43 6.33 -8.81 -15.18
CA PRO A 43 7.55 -8.33 -14.56
C PRO A 43 7.73 -8.92 -13.14
N GLN A 44 8.98 -9.02 -12.70
CA GLN A 44 9.32 -9.44 -11.34
C GLN A 44 8.58 -8.61 -10.27
N GLY A 45 8.06 -9.28 -9.25
CA GLY A 45 7.25 -8.66 -8.21
C GLY A 45 5.78 -8.43 -8.57
N HIS A 46 5.30 -8.81 -9.77
CA HIS A 46 3.88 -8.73 -10.12
C HIS A 46 3.01 -9.57 -9.16
N TRP A 47 3.37 -10.83 -8.98
CA TRP A 47 2.65 -11.76 -8.10
C TRP A 47 2.84 -11.43 -6.62
N MET A 48 4.01 -10.93 -6.23
CA MET A 48 4.23 -10.39 -4.89
C MET A 48 3.29 -9.21 -4.59
N GLY A 49 3.14 -8.30 -5.55
CA GLY A 49 2.23 -7.16 -5.44
C GLY A 49 0.78 -7.60 -5.24
N ILE A 50 0.33 -8.60 -6.01
CA ILE A 50 -1.01 -9.18 -5.85
C ILE A 50 -1.18 -9.80 -4.45
N GLY A 51 -0.22 -10.60 -3.99
CA GLY A 51 -0.25 -11.20 -2.67
C GLY A 51 -0.34 -10.15 -1.56
N MET A 52 0.50 -9.11 -1.61
CA MET A 52 0.47 -8.00 -0.66
C MET A 52 -0.88 -7.27 -0.67
N CYS A 53 -1.48 -7.01 -1.84
CA CYS A 53 -2.80 -6.39 -1.94
C CYS A 53 -3.89 -7.25 -1.29
N ILE A 54 -3.88 -8.56 -1.54
CA ILE A 54 -4.83 -9.50 -0.92
C ILE A 54 -4.66 -9.48 0.60
N GLY A 55 -3.43 -9.61 1.08
CA GLY A 55 -3.12 -9.58 2.50
C GLY A 55 -3.54 -8.27 3.17
N MET A 56 -3.23 -7.13 2.55
CA MET A 56 -3.63 -5.81 3.02
C MET A 56 -5.16 -5.68 3.09
N ALA A 57 -5.88 -6.14 2.08
CA ALA A 57 -7.34 -6.12 2.07
C ALA A 57 -7.91 -6.95 3.23
N LEU A 58 -7.41 -8.16 3.45
CA LEU A 58 -7.81 -9.01 4.58
C LEU A 58 -7.53 -8.34 5.94
N GLY A 59 -6.34 -7.73 6.08
CA GLY A 59 -5.95 -7.02 7.30
C GLY A 59 -6.77 -5.75 7.57
N LEU A 60 -7.17 -5.04 6.54
CA LEU A 60 -8.02 -3.86 6.66
C LEU A 60 -9.46 -4.24 7.01
N ILE A 61 -10.00 -5.29 6.38
CA ILE A 61 -11.34 -5.81 6.69
C ILE A 61 -11.40 -6.27 8.15
N SER A 62 -10.40 -7.01 8.64
CA SER A 62 -10.36 -7.45 10.02
C SER A 62 -10.24 -6.28 11.00
N SER A 63 -9.46 -5.26 10.67
CA SER A 63 -9.35 -4.04 11.50
C SER A 63 -10.63 -3.23 11.53
N LEU A 64 -11.31 -3.10 10.39
CA LEU A 64 -12.58 -2.40 10.31
C LEU A 64 -13.68 -3.16 11.07
N ALA A 65 -13.71 -4.49 10.98
CA ALA A 65 -14.61 -5.31 11.77
C ALA A 65 -14.37 -5.14 13.27
N ALA A 66 -13.10 -5.15 13.71
CA ALA A 66 -12.73 -4.92 15.11
C ALA A 66 -13.12 -3.51 15.61
N LEU A 67 -13.04 -2.50 14.73
CA LEU A 67 -13.48 -1.14 15.02
C LEU A 67 -15.01 -1.07 15.21
N LEU A 68 -15.77 -1.72 14.34
CA LEU A 68 -17.24 -1.67 14.34
C LEU A 68 -17.87 -2.47 15.48
N LEU A 69 -17.16 -3.47 16.00
CA LEU A 69 -17.60 -4.29 17.12
C LEU A 69 -17.19 -3.71 18.48
N ASP A 70 -16.60 -2.51 18.50
CA ASP A 70 -16.20 -1.73 19.69
C ASP A 70 -15.28 -2.44 20.68
N GLU A 71 -14.66 -3.55 20.28
CA GLU A 71 -13.89 -4.37 21.22
C GLU A 71 -12.50 -3.78 21.48
N MET A 72 -11.83 -3.17 20.49
CA MET A 72 -10.43 -2.72 20.65
C MET A 72 -9.96 -1.70 19.59
N THR A 73 -10.26 -0.41 19.77
CA THR A 73 -9.74 0.69 18.91
C THR A 73 -8.21 0.80 18.88
N ALA A 74 -7.51 0.29 19.90
CA ALA A 74 -6.04 0.28 19.93
C ALA A 74 -5.39 -0.66 18.88
N PHE A 75 -6.16 -1.57 18.26
CA PHE A 75 -5.64 -2.63 17.38
C PHE A 75 -5.75 -2.31 15.88
N ILE A 76 -6.20 -1.11 15.52
CA ILE A 76 -6.36 -0.68 14.11
C ILE A 76 -5.06 -0.82 13.30
N GLY A 77 -3.89 -0.70 13.94
CA GLY A 77 -2.59 -0.88 13.29
C GLY A 77 -2.14 -2.34 13.13
N ILE A 78 -2.73 -3.27 13.89
CA ILE A 78 -2.30 -4.68 13.91
C ILE A 78 -2.82 -5.44 12.70
N GLY A 79 -4.07 -5.17 12.27
CA GLY A 79 -4.61 -5.88 11.10
C GLY A 79 -3.86 -5.58 9.80
N PRO A 80 -3.49 -4.33 9.44
CA PRO A 80 -2.62 -4.07 8.30
C PRO A 80 -1.26 -4.77 8.41
N ALA A 81 -0.64 -4.78 9.59
CA ALA A 81 0.66 -5.42 9.80
C ALA A 81 0.60 -6.94 9.57
N ILE A 82 -0.40 -7.60 10.16
CA ILE A 82 -0.66 -9.03 9.95
C ILE A 82 -1.04 -9.29 8.49
N GLY A 83 -1.93 -8.49 7.94
CA GLY A 83 -2.37 -8.57 6.55
C GLY A 83 -1.20 -8.53 5.57
N VAL A 84 -0.28 -7.57 5.72
CA VAL A 84 0.92 -7.48 4.88
C VAL A 84 1.79 -8.72 5.04
N SER A 85 2.01 -9.22 6.26
CA SER A 85 2.84 -10.43 6.48
C SER A 85 2.27 -11.67 5.77
N ILE A 86 0.94 -11.85 5.84
CA ILE A 86 0.22 -12.91 5.11
C ILE A 86 0.33 -12.67 3.61
N GLY A 87 0.15 -11.42 3.17
CA GLY A 87 0.24 -11.05 1.77
C GLY A 87 1.62 -11.30 1.15
N VAL A 88 2.69 -11.06 1.91
CA VAL A 88 4.06 -11.39 1.50
C VAL A 88 4.23 -12.90 1.37
N ALA A 89 3.70 -13.69 2.31
CA ALA A 89 3.77 -15.16 2.22
C ALA A 89 3.04 -15.69 0.98
N ILE A 90 1.81 -15.22 0.73
CA ILE A 90 1.02 -15.58 -0.46
C ILE A 90 1.74 -15.12 -1.74
N GLY A 91 2.22 -13.88 -1.75
CA GLY A 91 2.92 -13.28 -2.88
C GLY A 91 4.18 -14.03 -3.26
N SER A 92 5.01 -14.39 -2.26
CA SER A 92 6.20 -15.21 -2.45
C SER A 92 5.87 -16.59 -3.01
N ALA A 93 4.82 -17.24 -2.49
CA ALA A 93 4.39 -18.55 -2.98
C ALA A 93 3.90 -18.49 -4.44
N LEU A 94 3.11 -17.47 -4.81
CA LEU A 94 2.67 -17.28 -6.19
C LEU A 94 3.84 -16.95 -7.12
N GLU A 95 4.78 -16.12 -6.67
CA GLU A 95 5.96 -15.75 -7.47
C GLU A 95 6.86 -16.98 -7.70
N GLN A 96 6.99 -17.86 -6.71
CA GLN A 96 7.69 -19.13 -6.87
C GLN A 96 6.97 -20.09 -7.82
N LYS A 97 5.63 -20.12 -7.80
CA LYS A 97 4.81 -20.96 -8.68
C LYS A 97 4.87 -20.51 -10.15
N HIS A 98 4.98 -19.21 -10.40
CA HIS A 98 5.00 -18.62 -11.75
C HIS A 98 6.40 -18.19 -12.22
N LYS A 99 7.48 -18.77 -11.67
CA LYS A 99 8.87 -18.44 -12.04
C LYS A 99 9.14 -18.45 -13.54
N ALA A 100 8.51 -19.37 -14.28
CA ALA A 100 8.67 -19.49 -15.73
C ALA A 100 8.07 -18.32 -16.53
N GLU A 101 7.13 -17.56 -15.93
CA GLU A 101 6.43 -16.44 -16.59
C GLU A 101 7.02 -15.08 -16.22
N ILE A 102 7.96 -15.05 -15.27
CA ILE A 102 8.51 -13.82 -14.70
C ILE A 102 9.73 -13.38 -15.49
N ARG A 103 9.69 -12.16 -16.00
CA ARG A 103 10.85 -11.49 -16.60
C ARG A 103 11.56 -10.57 -15.57
N PRO A 104 12.88 -10.37 -15.72
CA PRO A 104 13.59 -9.36 -14.94
C PRO A 104 13.05 -7.94 -15.23
N LEU A 105 13.22 -7.05 -14.25
CA LEU A 105 12.84 -5.64 -14.35
C LEU A 105 13.77 -4.90 -15.31
N THR A 106 13.20 -4.07 -16.18
CA THR A 106 13.99 -3.13 -16.99
C THR A 106 14.57 -2.01 -16.13
N GLU A 107 15.60 -1.32 -16.59
CA GLU A 107 16.20 -0.18 -15.84
C GLU A 107 15.16 0.91 -15.53
N ALA A 108 14.27 1.20 -16.47
CA ALA A 108 13.22 2.18 -16.30
C ALA A 108 12.13 1.72 -15.29
N GLU A 109 11.80 0.43 -15.24
CA GLU A 109 10.94 -0.14 -14.19
C GLU A 109 11.60 -0.10 -12.82
N GLN A 110 12.91 -0.38 -12.74
CA GLN A 110 13.66 -0.29 -11.49
C GLN A 110 13.66 1.15 -10.96
N GLN A 111 13.89 2.15 -11.82
CA GLN A 111 13.88 3.55 -11.41
C GLN A 111 12.49 3.99 -10.95
N THR A 112 11.44 3.58 -11.65
CA THR A 112 10.05 3.84 -11.25
C THR A 112 9.72 3.18 -9.92
N ARG A 113 10.18 1.94 -9.69
CA ARG A 113 10.01 1.23 -8.42
C ARG A 113 10.71 1.94 -7.28
N LYS A 114 11.95 2.41 -7.47
CA LYS A 114 12.68 3.19 -6.47
C LYS A 114 11.92 4.46 -6.08
N TRP A 115 11.47 5.24 -7.06
CA TRP A 115 10.69 6.45 -6.79
C TRP A 115 9.36 6.14 -6.12
N ALA A 116 8.64 5.10 -6.56
CA ALA A 116 7.39 4.68 -5.94
C ALA A 116 7.58 4.24 -4.48
N THR A 117 8.65 3.48 -4.18
CA THR A 117 8.99 3.09 -2.80
C THR A 117 9.35 4.31 -1.95
N LEU A 118 10.10 5.26 -2.50
CA LEU A 118 10.52 6.47 -1.78
C LEU A 118 9.33 7.38 -1.47
N ILE A 119 8.45 7.60 -2.45
CA ILE A 119 7.19 8.35 -2.27
C ILE A 119 6.28 7.63 -1.27
N GLY A 120 6.14 6.30 -1.39
CA GLY A 120 5.34 5.49 -0.47
C GLY A 120 5.85 5.57 0.97
N LEU A 121 7.16 5.48 1.18
CA LEU A 121 7.78 5.63 2.50
C LEU A 121 7.56 7.03 3.06
N LEU A 122 7.74 8.08 2.25
CA LEU A 122 7.50 9.45 2.65
C LEU A 122 6.04 9.66 3.11
N LEU A 123 5.08 9.08 2.39
CA LEU A 123 3.66 9.13 2.76
C LEU A 123 3.37 8.45 4.08
N VAL A 124 3.96 7.29 4.33
CA VAL A 124 3.80 6.58 5.62
C VAL A 124 4.34 7.44 6.76
N VAL A 125 5.53 8.03 6.60
CA VAL A 125 6.12 8.91 7.62
C VAL A 125 5.24 10.13 7.87
N LEU A 126 4.77 10.80 6.81
CA LEU A 126 3.85 11.93 6.94
C LEU A 126 2.53 11.54 7.62
N GLY A 127 1.99 10.37 7.29
CA GLY A 127 0.78 9.84 7.91
C GLY A 127 0.95 9.58 9.42
N VAL A 128 2.07 8.98 9.82
CA VAL A 128 2.39 8.74 11.24
C VAL A 128 2.59 10.06 11.99
N LEU A 129 3.31 11.02 11.40
CA LEU A 129 3.52 12.35 12.01
C LEU A 129 2.21 13.12 12.15
N ALA A 130 1.34 13.07 11.15
CA ALA A 130 0.02 13.68 11.20
C ALA A 130 -0.86 13.07 12.31
N LEU A 131 -0.91 11.72 12.39
CA LEU A 131 -1.63 11.02 13.46
C LEU A 131 -1.06 11.32 14.85
N GLY A 132 0.27 11.26 15.01
CA GLY A 132 0.94 11.56 16.28
C GLY A 132 0.73 13.00 16.72
N GLY A 133 0.88 13.96 15.81
CA GLY A 133 0.60 15.38 16.07
C GLY A 133 -0.86 15.64 16.45
N MET A 134 -1.79 14.97 15.77
CA MET A 134 -3.22 15.04 16.08
C MET A 134 -3.53 14.49 17.48
N LEU A 135 -2.96 13.34 17.85
CA LEU A 135 -3.11 12.75 19.19
C LEU A 135 -2.57 13.68 20.28
N LEU A 136 -1.39 14.27 20.07
CA LEU A 136 -0.80 15.22 21.01
C LEU A 136 -1.65 16.48 21.16
N PHE A 137 -2.19 17.01 20.07
CA PHE A 137 -3.08 18.19 20.11
C PHE A 137 -4.44 17.88 20.75
N ALA A 138 -4.99 16.69 20.52
CA ALA A 138 -6.24 16.24 21.13
C ALA A 138 -6.11 15.93 22.63
N SER A 139 -4.91 15.65 23.11
CA SER A 139 -4.61 15.40 24.53
C SER A 139 -4.40 16.65 25.38
N ARG A 140 -4.44 17.84 24.77
CA ARG A 140 -4.34 19.15 25.44
C ARG A 140 -5.69 19.86 25.41
#